data_AF-L8WWQ0-F1
#
_entry.id   AF-L8WWQ0-F1
#
_cell.length_a   1.000
_cell.length_b   1.000
_cell.length_c   1.000
_cell.angle_alpha   90.00
_cell.angle_beta   90.00
_cell.angle_gamma   90.00
#
_symmetry.space_group_name_H-M   'P 1'
#
loop_
_entity.id
_entity.type
_entity.pdbx_description
1 polymer ?
#
loop_
_entity_poly.entity_id
_entity_poly.type
_entity_poly.pdbx_seq_one_letter_code
_entity_poly.pdbx_strand_id
1 'polypeptide(L)'
;MAALMNQTRESNKEIITRVEQIAKARNVSMAQVGLAWVLSKDHTSAPIIGITNLENFQDTIGALQVKLTEEEIKQLEEPYGPRGIVGHS
;
A
#
# COMPACT_ATOMS: atom_id res chain seq x y z
N MET A 1 -24.39 -1.05 7.81
CA MET A 1 -23.27 -2.03 7.73
C MET A 1 -22.89 -2.36 6.29
N ALA A 2 -23.82 -2.81 5.42
CA ALA A 2 -23.53 -3.14 4.01
C ALA A 2 -22.95 -1.96 3.19
N ALA A 3 -23.42 -0.73 3.42
CA ALA A 3 -22.90 0.46 2.74
C ALA A 3 -21.40 0.73 3.02
N LEU A 4 -20.96 0.59 4.27
CA LEU A 4 -19.54 0.76 4.66
C LEU A 4 -18.66 -0.36 4.08
N MET A 5 -19.17 -1.59 4.02
CA MET A 5 -18.46 -2.71 3.37
C MET A 5 -18.29 -2.49 1.87
N ASN A 6 -19.33 -1.96 1.19
CA ASN A 6 -19.25 -1.63 -0.23
C ASN A 6 -18.26 -0.49 -0.49
N GLN A 7 -18.32 0.59 0.30
CA GLN A 7 -17.37 1.70 0.23
C GLN A 7 -15.92 1.23 0.44
N THR A 8 -15.68 0.32 1.41
CA THR A 8 -14.34 -0.24 1.65
C THR A 8 -13.83 -1.00 0.43
N ARG A 9 -14.67 -1.75 -0.27
CA ARG A 9 -14.28 -2.48 -1.49
C ARG A 9 -13.90 -1.53 -2.63
N GLU A 10 -14.70 -0.51 -2.87
CA GLU A 10 -14.42 0.46 -3.94
C GLU A 10 -13.17 1.29 -3.64
N SER A 11 -13.01 1.75 -2.39
CA SER A 11 -11.78 2.41 -1.91
C SER A 11 -10.55 1.52 -2.11
N ASN A 12 -10.61 0.24 -1.73
CA ASN A 12 -9.49 -0.68 -1.92
C ASN A 12 -9.14 -0.89 -3.40
N LYS A 13 -10.14 -1.03 -4.28
CA LYS A 13 -9.90 -1.17 -5.73
C LYS A 13 -9.20 0.06 -6.31
N GLU A 14 -9.63 1.26 -5.90
CA GLU A 14 -9.02 2.50 -6.33
C GLU A 14 -7.57 2.60 -5.84
N ILE A 15 -7.31 2.29 -4.56
CA ILE A 15 -5.95 2.26 -4.00
C ILE A 15 -5.07 1.28 -4.78
N ILE A 16 -5.55 0.07 -5.05
CA ILE A 16 -4.81 -0.94 -5.82
C ILE A 16 -4.47 -0.43 -7.22
N THR A 17 -5.43 0.23 -7.89
CA THR A 17 -5.23 0.83 -9.22
C THR A 17 -4.15 1.91 -9.18
N ARG A 18 -4.16 2.78 -8.16
CA ARG A 18 -3.16 3.84 -7.99
C ARG A 18 -1.77 3.28 -7.68
N VAL A 19 -1.69 2.22 -6.86
CA VAL A 19 -0.42 1.49 -6.63
C VAL A 19 0.12 0.91 -7.93
N GLU A 20 -0.73 0.29 -8.76
CA GLU A 20 -0.32 -0.27 -10.04
C GLU A 20 0.20 0.82 -11.01
N GLN A 21 -0.47 1.97 -11.06
CA GLN A 21 -0.04 3.11 -11.88
C GLN A 21 1.35 3.62 -11.49
N ILE A 22 1.59 3.82 -10.19
CA ILE A 22 2.89 4.27 -9.66
C ILE A 22 3.97 3.21 -9.93
N ALA A 23 3.65 1.94 -9.70
CA ALA A 23 4.55 0.82 -9.94
C ALA A 23 5.01 0.77 -11.41
N LYS A 24 4.06 0.90 -12.36
CA LYS A 24 4.36 0.96 -13.80
C LYS A 24 5.18 2.19 -14.17
N ALA A 25 4.80 3.37 -13.68
CA ALA A 25 5.51 4.62 -13.99
C ALA A 25 6.97 4.60 -13.53
N ARG A 26 7.25 3.91 -12.42
CA ARG A 26 8.59 3.79 -11.83
C ARG A 26 9.34 2.52 -12.22
N ASN A 27 8.71 1.61 -12.98
CA ASN A 27 9.26 0.31 -13.33
C ASN A 27 9.72 -0.50 -12.09
N VAL A 28 8.86 -0.54 -11.08
CA VAL A 28 9.05 -1.22 -9.79
C VAL A 28 7.85 -2.13 -9.53
N SER A 29 7.99 -3.07 -8.59
CA SER A 29 6.86 -3.94 -8.24
C SER A 29 5.82 -3.21 -7.38
N MET A 30 4.56 -3.68 -7.42
CA MET A 30 3.52 -3.14 -6.54
C MET A 30 3.85 -3.39 -5.05
N ALA A 31 4.55 -4.48 -4.74
CA ALA A 31 5.01 -4.78 -3.39
C ALA A 31 6.03 -3.74 -2.91
N GLN A 32 6.95 -3.32 -3.79
CA GLN A 32 7.91 -2.27 -3.50
C GLN A 32 7.22 -0.93 -3.22
N VAL A 33 6.20 -0.56 -4.00
CA VAL A 33 5.42 0.67 -3.76
C VAL A 33 4.70 0.62 -2.41
N GLY A 34 4.03 -0.50 -2.10
CA GLY A 34 3.32 -0.66 -0.84
C GLY A 34 4.26 -0.56 0.38
N LEU A 35 5.41 -1.24 0.31
CA LEU A 35 6.40 -1.17 1.39
C LEU A 35 7.06 0.21 1.48
N ALA A 36 7.35 0.87 0.36
CA ALA A 36 7.87 2.24 0.34
C ALA A 36 6.91 3.24 0.98
N TRP A 37 5.60 3.06 0.78
CA TRP A 37 4.58 3.87 1.47
C TRP A 37 4.61 3.66 2.99
N VAL A 38 4.71 2.41 3.45
CA VAL A 38 4.85 2.11 4.90
C VAL A 38 6.10 2.77 5.48
N LEU A 39 7.23 2.63 4.78
CA LEU A 39 8.52 3.21 5.17
C LEU A 39 8.55 4.75 5.11
N SER A 40 7.63 5.38 4.39
CA SER A 40 7.53 6.85 4.31
C SER A 40 6.94 7.49 5.57
N LYS A 41 6.37 6.70 6.49
CA LYS A 41 5.71 7.22 7.69
C LYS A 41 6.69 7.42 8.82
N ASP A 42 6.72 8.63 9.37
CA ASP A 42 7.61 9.01 10.49
C ASP A 42 7.50 8.11 11.73
N HIS A 43 6.32 7.53 11.96
CA HIS A 43 6.06 6.64 13.09
C HIS A 43 6.40 5.17 12.82
N THR A 44 6.90 4.83 11.62
CA THR A 44 7.30 3.47 11.26
C THR A 44 8.81 3.32 11.39
N SER A 45 9.27 2.68 12.47
CA SER A 45 10.70 2.39 12.66
C SER A 45 11.18 1.18 11.87
N ALA A 46 10.42 0.07 11.89
CA ALA A 46 10.75 -1.16 11.19
C ALA A 46 9.48 -1.97 10.88
N PRO A 47 9.10 -2.14 9.61
CA PRO A 47 7.96 -2.98 9.23
C PRO A 47 8.31 -4.47 9.35
N ILE A 48 7.33 -5.29 9.73
CA ILE A 48 7.43 -6.75 9.73
C ILE A 48 6.85 -7.26 8.41
N ILE A 49 7.67 -7.99 7.64
CA ILE A 49 7.31 -8.55 6.34
C ILE A 49 7.34 -10.08 6.40
N GLY A 50 6.21 -10.71 6.08
CA GLY A 50 6.09 -12.17 5.96
C GLY A 50 6.30 -12.60 4.52
N ILE A 51 7.25 -13.52 4.28
CA ILE A 51 7.62 -13.97 2.93
C ILE A 51 7.81 -15.48 2.92
N THR A 52 7.33 -16.14 1.86
CA THR A 52 7.37 -17.60 1.70
C THR A 52 8.39 -18.10 0.69
N ASN A 53 9.00 -17.22 -0.11
CA ASN A 53 10.04 -17.56 -1.09
C ASN A 53 11.12 -16.46 -1.20
N LEU A 54 12.29 -16.82 -1.70
CA LEU A 54 13.44 -15.92 -1.74
C LEU A 54 13.33 -14.84 -2.82
N GLU A 55 12.67 -15.13 -3.93
CA GLU A 55 12.49 -14.17 -5.04
C GLU A 55 11.68 -12.95 -4.59
N ASN A 56 10.57 -13.17 -3.89
CA ASN A 56 9.76 -12.09 -3.33
C ASN A 56 10.53 -11.29 -2.26
N PHE A 57 11.43 -11.93 -1.52
CA PHE A 57 12.29 -11.23 -0.55
C PHE A 57 13.24 -10.27 -1.27
N GLN A 58 13.91 -10.72 -2.32
CA GLN A 58 14.83 -9.89 -3.10
C GLN A 58 14.11 -8.72 -3.77
N ASP A 59 12.93 -8.97 -4.36
CA ASP A 59 12.10 -7.91 -4.93
C ASP A 59 11.67 -6.90 -3.85
N THR A 60 11.14 -7.36 -2.72
CA THR A 60 10.63 -6.49 -1.65
C THR A 60 11.73 -5.58 -1.06
N ILE A 61 12.98 -6.06 -0.97
CA ILE A 61 14.12 -5.23 -0.51
C ILE A 61 14.32 -3.99 -1.39
N GLY A 62 14.00 -4.06 -2.69
CA GLY A 62 14.10 -2.91 -3.59
C GLY A 62 13.25 -1.71 -3.16
N ALA A 63 12.22 -1.91 -2.32
CA ALA A 63 11.42 -0.83 -1.74
C ALA A 63 12.25 0.21 -0.98
N LEU A 64 13.39 -0.20 -0.41
CA LEU A 64 14.29 0.71 0.33
C LEU A 64 14.86 1.83 -0.56
N GLN A 65 14.94 1.58 -1.87
CA GLN A 65 15.42 2.53 -2.88
C GLN A 65 14.29 3.38 -3.46
N VAL A 66 13.02 3.02 -3.21
CA VAL A 66 11.86 3.76 -3.70
C VAL A 66 11.53 4.87 -2.70
N LYS A 67 11.68 6.12 -3.15
CA LYS A 67 11.23 7.31 -2.43
C LYS A 67 10.02 7.88 -3.14
N LEU A 68 8.85 7.71 -2.53
CA LEU A 68 7.60 8.28 -3.02
C LEU A 68 7.59 9.79 -2.80
N THR A 69 7.04 10.53 -3.74
CA THR A 69 6.82 11.98 -3.58
C THR A 69 5.60 12.23 -2.69
N GLU A 70 5.46 13.47 -2.22
CA GLU A 70 4.28 13.87 -1.44
C GLU A 70 2.99 13.71 -2.25
N GLU A 71 3.04 13.99 -3.56
CA GLU A 71 1.90 13.82 -4.47
C GLU A 71 1.50 12.36 -4.62
N GLU A 72 2.47 11.46 -4.73
CA GLU A 72 2.21 10.02 -4.83
C GLU A 72 1.66 9.46 -3.51
N ILE A 73 2.21 9.89 -2.37
CA ILE A 73 1.68 9.51 -1.06
C ILE A 73 0.24 9.99 -0.93
N LYS A 74 -0.03 11.26 -1.28
CA LYS A 74 -1.38 11.81 -1.27
C LYS A 74 -2.31 11.07 -2.22
N GLN A 75 -1.85 10.71 -3.41
CA GLN A 75 -2.59 9.90 -4.37
C GLN A 75 -2.95 8.54 -3.77
N LEU A 76 -2.04 7.86 -3.07
CA LEU A 76 -2.32 6.57 -2.44
C LEU A 76 -3.33 6.68 -1.28
N GLU A 77 -3.33 7.79 -0.55
CA GLU A 77 -4.14 7.98 0.66
C GLU A 77 -5.52 8.58 0.40
N GLU A 78 -5.68 9.40 -0.63
CA GLU A 78 -6.94 10.11 -0.93
C GLU A 78 -8.18 9.20 -0.99
N PRO A 79 -8.14 7.98 -1.56
CA PRO A 79 -9.32 7.11 -1.60
C PRO A 79 -9.62 6.46 -0.25
N TYR A 80 -8.71 6.50 0.72
CA TYR A 80 -8.87 5.85 2.01
C TYR A 80 -10.02 6.49 2.79
N GLY A 81 -10.93 5.66 3.33
CA GLY A 81 -12.12 6.13 4.04
C GLY A 81 -12.42 5.36 5.32
N PRO A 82 -13.40 5.81 6.12
CA PRO A 82 -13.82 5.16 7.35
C PRO A 82 -14.20 3.69 7.13
N ARG A 83 -13.70 2.82 8.01
CA ARG A 83 -13.98 1.38 7.97
C ARG A 83 -14.96 1.00 9.08
N GLY A 84 -15.93 0.16 8.75
CA GLY A 84 -16.78 -0.48 9.75
C GLY A 84 -15.99 -1.51 10.56
N ILE A 85 -16.37 -1.70 11.82
CA ILE A 85 -15.81 -2.76 12.68
C ILE A 85 -16.19 -4.12 12.10
N VAL A 86 -15.23 -5.04 12.00
CA VAL A 86 -15.42 -6.42 11.53
C VAL A 86 -14.78 -7.38 12.53
N GLY A 87 -15.51 -8.41 12.97
CA GLY A 87 -14.93 -9.51 13.75
C GLY A 87 -14.83 -9.31 15.26
N HIS A 88 -15.59 -8.37 15.83
CA HIS A 88 -15.67 -8.13 17.27
C HIS A 88 -17.15 -8.10 17.70
N SER A 89 -17.48 -8.82 18.78
CA SER A 89 -18.81 -8.85 19.43
C SER A 89 -18.84 -7.90 20.63
#